data_AF-A0A0Q7QZN6-F1
#
_entry.id   AF-A0A0Q7QZN6-F1
#
_cell.length_a   1.000
_cell.length_b   1.000
_cell.length_c   1.000
_cell.angle_alpha   90.00
_cell.angle_beta   90.00
_cell.angle_gamma   90.00
#
_symmetry.space_group_name_H-M   'P 1'
#
loop_
_entity.id
_entity.type
_entity.pdbx_description
1 polymer ?
#
loop_
_entity_poly.entity_id
_entity_poly.type
_entity_poly.pdbx_seq_one_letter_code
_entity_poly.pdbx_strand_id
1 'polypeptide(L)'
;MTDGDDTRPGSTPGPDDVGSVADEAAKLFGALSGWARTHGADLGAGVGDLAGAAAHAAHDVNEHLATGAAECTYCPICRAVHVVRELSPEVKNHLAVAGASLMHAAAALMASAVPDDAKKRDDGVEHIDLDADWPED
;
A
#
# COMPACT_ATOMS: atom_id res chain seq x y z
N MET A 1 -27.04 6.88 -47.78
CA MET A 1 -27.06 5.41 -47.76
C MET A 1 -26.04 5.00 -46.72
N THR A 2 -26.55 4.49 -45.62
CA THR A 2 -25.83 4.00 -44.43
C THR A 2 -25.08 2.71 -44.77
N ASP A 3 -24.00 2.41 -44.04
CA ASP A 3 -23.86 1.20 -43.21
C ASP A 3 -22.40 1.02 -42.74
N GLY A 4 -22.23 0.61 -41.49
CA GLY A 4 -20.93 0.30 -40.90
C GLY A 4 -20.78 0.66 -39.43
N ASP A 5 -21.84 0.47 -38.63
CA ASP A 5 -21.78 0.50 -37.16
C ASP A 5 -21.00 -0.74 -36.69
N ASP A 6 -19.75 -0.54 -36.27
CA ASP A 6 -18.88 -1.57 -35.71
C ASP A 6 -19.22 -1.69 -34.20
N THR A 7 -20.40 -2.25 -33.90
CA THR A 7 -20.83 -2.53 -32.53
C THR A 7 -19.94 -3.64 -31.97
N ARG A 8 -18.85 -3.28 -31.27
CA ARG A 8 -18.20 -4.24 -30.36
C ARG A 8 -19.22 -4.62 -29.29
N PRO A 9 -19.50 -5.92 -29.07
CA PRO A 9 -20.39 -6.34 -27.99
C PRO A 9 -19.79 -5.88 -26.67
N GLY A 10 -20.52 -5.01 -25.98
CA GLY A 10 -20.18 -4.56 -24.64
C GLY A 10 -20.17 -5.76 -23.70
N SER A 11 -19.03 -6.01 -23.08
CA SER A 11 -18.96 -6.86 -21.90
C SER A 11 -19.81 -6.21 -20.81
N THR A 12 -21.01 -6.72 -20.61
CA THR A 12 -21.83 -6.42 -19.43
C THR A 12 -21.09 -6.91 -18.19
N PRO A 13 -20.63 -6.03 -17.27
CA PRO A 13 -20.02 -6.48 -16.03
C PRO A 13 -21.09 -7.24 -15.23
N GLY A 14 -20.83 -8.53 -14.97
CA GLY A 14 -21.69 -9.33 -14.11
C GLY A 14 -21.66 -8.81 -12.68
N PRO A 15 -22.74 -9.00 -11.91
CA PRO A 15 -22.69 -8.79 -10.47
C PRO A 15 -21.71 -9.81 -9.88
N ASP A 16 -20.69 -9.31 -9.17
CA ASP A 16 -19.69 -10.06 -8.39
C ASP A 16 -18.38 -10.47 -9.09
N ASP A 17 -17.83 -9.66 -10.01
CA ASP A 17 -16.42 -9.80 -10.44
C ASP A 17 -15.45 -9.05 -9.49
N VAL A 18 -15.57 -9.34 -8.20
CA VAL A 18 -14.57 -8.95 -7.20
C VAL A 18 -13.60 -10.11 -7.02
N GLY A 19 -12.32 -9.88 -7.29
CA GLY A 19 -11.27 -10.90 -7.15
C GLY A 19 -11.10 -11.37 -5.69
N SER A 20 -10.15 -12.28 -5.45
CA SER A 20 -9.87 -12.68 -4.06
C SER A 20 -9.39 -11.48 -3.24
N VAL A 21 -9.66 -11.47 -1.92
CA VAL A 21 -9.18 -10.41 -1.01
C VAL A 21 -7.66 -10.25 -1.11
N ALA A 22 -6.94 -11.36 -1.32
CA ALA A 22 -5.49 -11.33 -1.50
C ALA A 22 -5.09 -10.60 -2.78
N ASP A 23 -5.80 -10.84 -3.89
CA ASP A 23 -5.54 -10.16 -5.16
C ASP A 23 -5.86 -8.66 -5.09
N GLU A 24 -6.98 -8.29 -4.46
CA GLU A 24 -7.33 -6.88 -4.26
C GLU A 24 -6.39 -6.18 -3.28
N ALA A 25 -5.92 -6.87 -2.25
CA ALA A 25 -4.89 -6.34 -1.35
C ALA A 25 -3.57 -6.12 -2.11
N ALA A 26 -3.15 -7.05 -2.96
CA ALA A 26 -1.95 -6.89 -3.79
C ALA A 26 -2.07 -5.69 -4.73
N LYS A 27 -3.24 -5.47 -5.35
CA LYS A 27 -3.52 -4.28 -6.17
C LYS A 27 -3.46 -2.99 -5.35
N LEU A 28 -4.03 -2.98 -4.14
CA LEU A 28 -3.98 -1.85 -3.23
C LEU A 28 -2.54 -1.50 -2.82
N PHE A 29 -1.75 -2.49 -2.42
CA PHE A 29 -0.32 -2.30 -2.10
C PHE A 29 0.49 -1.83 -3.31
N GLY A 30 0.16 -2.34 -4.50
CA GLY A 30 0.73 -1.87 -5.76
C GLY A 30 0.46 -0.38 -5.98
N ALA A 31 -0.79 0.07 -5.89
CA ALA A 31 -1.17 1.47 -6.02
C ALA A 31 -0.52 2.37 -4.95
N LEU A 32 -0.50 1.93 -3.69
CA LEU A 32 0.13 2.65 -2.57
C LEU A 32 1.63 2.80 -2.78
N SER A 33 2.34 1.75 -3.21
CA SER A 33 3.78 1.81 -3.46
C SER A 33 4.14 2.71 -4.65
N GLY A 34 3.29 2.74 -5.69
CA GLY A 34 3.41 3.66 -6.81
C GLY A 34 3.26 5.11 -6.36
N TRP A 35 2.21 5.42 -5.59
CA TRP A 35 1.98 6.74 -5.01
C TRP A 35 3.12 7.16 -4.08
N ALA A 36 3.57 6.27 -3.19
CA ALA A 36 4.67 6.55 -2.27
C ALA A 36 5.98 6.82 -3.01
N ARG A 37 6.22 6.20 -4.17
CA ARG A 37 7.40 6.49 -4.99
C ARG A 37 7.30 7.85 -5.68
N THR A 38 6.09 8.28 -6.06
CA THR A 38 5.84 9.59 -6.68
C THR A 38 5.89 10.73 -5.65
N HIS A 39 5.41 10.51 -4.43
CA HIS A 39 5.31 11.54 -3.38
C HIS A 39 6.40 11.44 -2.29
N GLY A 40 7.15 10.34 -2.25
CA GLY A 40 8.18 10.10 -1.22
C GLY A 40 9.44 10.94 -1.38
N ALA A 41 9.69 11.49 -2.58
CA ALA A 41 10.80 12.42 -2.81
C ALA A 41 10.62 13.77 -2.09
N ASP A 42 9.39 14.17 -1.76
CA ASP A 42 9.07 15.38 -0.98
C ASP A 42 9.20 15.18 0.55
N LEU A 43 9.40 13.95 1.02
CA LEU A 43 9.55 13.63 2.46
C LEU A 43 11.00 13.86 2.97
N GLY A 44 11.83 14.57 2.22
CA GLY A 44 13.24 14.86 2.56
C GLY A 44 13.44 15.91 3.66
N ALA A 45 12.39 16.54 4.16
CA ALA A 45 12.43 17.45 5.31
C ALA A 45 12.32 16.63 6.61
N GLY A 46 13.23 16.87 7.55
CA GLY A 46 13.47 16.02 8.73
C GLY A 46 12.24 15.64 9.56
N VAL A 47 12.38 14.55 10.33
CA VAL A 47 11.34 13.86 11.11
C VAL A 47 10.43 14.79 11.95
N GLY A 48 10.97 15.89 12.48
CA GLY A 48 10.18 16.86 13.27
C GLY A 48 9.22 17.71 12.42
N ASP A 49 9.61 18.08 11.21
CA ASP A 49 8.79 18.88 10.29
C ASP A 49 7.71 18.01 9.66
N LEU A 50 8.05 16.76 9.36
CA LEU A 50 7.10 15.74 8.92
C LEU A 50 6.03 15.43 9.98
N ALA A 51 6.44 15.29 11.25
CA ALA A 51 5.50 15.08 12.35
C ALA A 51 4.56 16.27 12.55
N GLY A 52 5.06 17.49 12.40
CA GLY A 52 4.25 18.71 12.45
C GLY A 52 3.25 18.81 11.29
N ALA A 53 3.69 18.56 10.05
CA ALA A 53 2.84 18.55 8.87
C ALA A 53 1.76 17.45 8.95
N ALA A 54 2.13 16.26 9.43
CA ALA A 54 1.19 15.16 9.64
C ALA A 54 0.15 15.49 10.72
N ALA A 55 0.55 16.14 11.81
CA ALA A 55 -0.37 16.56 12.87
C ALA A 55 -1.37 17.64 12.36
N HIS A 56 -0.90 18.60 11.57
CA HIS A 56 -1.76 19.61 10.95
C HIS A 56 -2.74 19.00 9.94
N ALA A 57 -2.25 18.14 9.03
CA ALA A 57 -3.11 17.44 8.10
C ALA A 57 -4.14 16.57 8.81
N ALA A 58 -3.75 15.87 9.89
CA ALA A 58 -4.67 15.07 10.69
C ALA A 58 -5.74 15.93 11.38
N HIS A 59 -5.39 17.14 11.83
CA HIS A 59 -6.32 18.07 12.44
C HIS A 59 -7.36 18.59 11.45
N ASP A 60 -6.93 19.03 10.26
CA ASP A 60 -7.82 19.52 9.19
C ASP A 60 -8.78 18.43 8.71
N VAL A 61 -8.25 17.22 8.50
CA VAL A 61 -9.04 16.04 8.15
C VAL A 61 -10.07 15.74 9.25
N ASN A 62 -9.69 15.86 10.52
CA ASN A 62 -10.59 15.62 11.65
C ASN A 62 -11.73 16.65 11.74
N GLU A 63 -11.54 17.90 11.32
CA GLU A 63 -12.62 18.89 11.26
C GLU A 63 -13.68 18.54 10.22
N HIS A 64 -13.29 17.92 9.11
CA HIS A 64 -14.19 17.61 8.00
C HIS A 64 -14.72 16.17 7.99
N LEU A 65 -14.15 15.25 8.79
CA LEU A 65 -14.60 13.87 8.89
C LEU A 65 -15.47 13.58 10.11
N ALA A 66 -16.54 12.80 9.86
CA ALA A 66 -17.48 12.33 10.87
C ALA A 66 -18.08 13.50 11.68
N THR A 67 -18.57 14.52 10.97
CA THR A 67 -19.23 15.72 11.52
C THR A 67 -20.62 15.45 12.10
N GLY A 68 -21.11 14.21 11.99
CA GLY A 68 -22.44 13.79 12.45
C GLY A 68 -23.55 14.01 11.42
N ALA A 69 -23.22 14.42 10.19
CA ALA A 69 -24.17 14.58 9.11
C ALA A 69 -24.74 13.23 8.62
N ALA A 70 -25.91 13.23 7.99
CA ALA A 70 -26.64 12.00 7.63
C ALA A 70 -25.83 11.11 6.64
N GLU A 71 -25.05 11.73 5.76
CA GLU A 71 -24.10 11.08 4.87
C GLU A 71 -23.02 10.26 5.60
N CYS A 72 -22.69 10.60 6.84
CA CYS A 72 -21.70 9.86 7.63
C CYS A 72 -22.21 8.48 8.08
N THR A 73 -23.52 8.21 8.02
CA THR A 73 -24.09 6.91 8.40
C THR A 73 -23.83 5.80 7.37
N TYR A 74 -23.54 6.17 6.13
CA TYR A 74 -23.34 5.24 5.01
C TYR A 74 -21.87 5.14 4.55
N CYS A 75 -21.02 6.12 4.90
CA CYS A 75 -19.60 6.11 4.54
C CYS A 75 -18.80 5.13 5.43
N PRO A 76 -18.08 4.13 4.87
CA PRO A 76 -17.33 3.15 5.66
C PRO A 76 -16.19 3.77 6.47
N ILE A 77 -15.56 4.83 5.94
CA ILE A 77 -14.52 5.58 6.65
C ILE A 77 -15.11 6.31 7.87
N CYS A 78 -16.27 6.95 7.71
CA CYS A 78 -16.93 7.64 8.82
C CYS A 78 -17.36 6.66 9.92
N ARG A 79 -17.84 5.46 9.55
CA ARG A 79 -18.16 4.40 10.51
C ARG A 79 -16.92 3.93 11.29
N ALA A 80 -15.79 3.74 10.61
CA ALA A 80 -14.54 3.36 11.28
C ALA A 80 -14.06 4.45 12.25
N VAL A 81 -14.08 5.72 11.83
CA VAL A 81 -13.72 6.87 12.67
C VAL A 81 -14.62 6.96 13.91
N HIS A 82 -15.93 6.73 13.74
CA HIS A 82 -16.88 6.73 14.84
C HIS A 82 -16.54 5.66 15.89
N VAL A 83 -16.28 4.43 15.46
CA VAL A 83 -15.85 3.34 16.35
C VAL A 83 -14.58 3.71 17.12
N VAL A 84 -13.56 4.25 16.43
CA VAL A 84 -12.32 4.66 17.08
C VAL A 84 -12.56 5.79 18.10
N ARG A 85 -13.46 6.74 17.80
CA ARG A 85 -13.80 7.84 18.71
C ARG A 85 -14.49 7.36 19.99
N GLU A 86 -15.32 6.32 19.90
CA GLU A 86 -16.01 5.71 21.05
C GLU A 86 -15.10 4.86 21.96
N LEU A 87 -13.89 4.50 21.51
CA LEU A 87 -12.94 3.76 22.35
C LEU A 87 -12.49 4.56 23.57
N SER A 88 -12.21 3.84 24.67
CA SER A 88 -11.60 4.44 25.86
C SER A 88 -10.18 4.97 25.55
N PRO A 89 -9.69 5.99 26.26
CA PRO A 89 -8.36 6.54 26.05
C PRO A 89 -7.24 5.50 26.26
N GLU A 90 -7.44 4.53 27.16
CA GLU A 90 -6.51 3.42 27.38
C GLU A 90 -6.41 2.53 26.14
N VAL A 91 -7.55 2.17 25.54
CA VAL A 91 -7.58 1.34 24.32
C VAL A 91 -6.98 2.10 23.14
N LYS A 92 -7.25 3.40 23.01
CA LYS A 92 -6.63 4.26 21.99
C LYS A 92 -5.11 4.26 22.11
N ASN A 93 -4.58 4.36 23.33
CA ASN A 93 -3.13 4.32 23.56
C ASN A 93 -2.52 2.98 23.14
N HIS A 94 -3.15 1.85 23.52
CA HIS A 94 -2.69 0.52 23.09
C HIS A 94 -2.74 0.36 21.57
N LEU A 95 -3.80 0.85 20.92
CA LEU A 95 -3.95 0.83 19.48
C LEU A 95 -2.87 1.68 18.78
N ALA A 96 -2.57 2.87 19.32
CA ALA A 96 -1.55 3.76 18.78
C ALA A 96 -0.15 3.11 18.83
N VAL A 97 0.19 2.47 19.96
CA VAL A 97 1.45 1.73 20.10
C VAL A 97 1.52 0.56 19.12
N ALA A 98 0.45 -0.24 19.03
CA ALA A 98 0.38 -1.35 18.07
C ALA A 98 0.48 -0.86 16.61
N GLY A 99 -0.20 0.25 16.28
CA GLY A 99 -0.15 0.89 14.97
C GLY A 99 1.25 1.35 14.60
N ALA A 100 1.98 1.96 15.55
CA ALA A 100 3.37 2.34 15.34
C ALA A 100 4.28 1.12 15.09
N SER A 101 4.11 0.04 15.85
CA SER A 101 4.85 -1.21 15.62
C SER A 101 4.56 -1.81 14.25
N LEU A 102 3.29 -1.80 13.81
CA LEU A 102 2.88 -2.27 12.49
C LEU A 102 3.52 -1.43 11.37
N MET A 103 3.51 -0.10 11.51
CA MET A 103 4.14 0.80 10.53
C MET A 103 5.65 0.58 10.45
N HIS A 104 6.34 0.37 11.58
CA HIS A 104 7.75 0.01 11.57
C HIS A 104 8.01 -1.33 10.87
N ALA A 105 7.17 -2.34 11.10
CA ALA A 105 7.29 -3.62 10.41
C ALA A 105 7.08 -3.47 8.90
N ALA A 106 6.07 -2.69 8.48
CA ALA A 106 5.83 -2.38 7.07
C ALA A 106 7.01 -1.63 6.45
N ALA A 107 7.59 -0.65 7.14
CA ALA A 107 8.77 0.08 6.69
C ALA A 107 9.98 -0.86 6.54
N ALA A 108 10.19 -1.77 7.48
CA ALA A 108 11.25 -2.77 7.39
C ALA A 108 11.06 -3.72 6.20
N LEU A 109 9.83 -4.17 5.94
CA LEU A 109 9.51 -5.00 4.77
C LEU A 109 9.79 -4.25 3.46
N MET A 110 9.36 -2.99 3.35
CA MET A 110 9.64 -2.16 2.18
C MET A 110 11.13 -1.88 1.99
N ALA A 111 11.89 -1.68 3.07
CA ALA A 111 13.34 -1.50 3.01
C ALA A 111 14.07 -2.77 2.56
N SER A 112 13.50 -3.95 2.81
CA SER A 112 14.05 -5.24 2.36
C SER A 112 13.69 -5.62 0.92
N ALA A 113 12.84 -4.84 0.24
CA ALA A 113 12.54 -5.06 -1.17
C ALA A 113 13.78 -4.73 -2.02
N VAL A 114 14.55 -5.76 -2.38
CA VAL A 114 15.66 -5.65 -3.33
C VAL A 114 15.09 -5.22 -4.69
N PRO A 115 15.58 -4.13 -5.32
CA PRO A 115 15.14 -3.76 -6.66
C PRO A 115 15.47 -4.90 -7.65
N ASP A 116 14.55 -5.18 -8.58
CA ASP A 116 14.67 -6.24 -9.62
C ASP A 116 15.97 -6.16 -10.45
N ASP A 117 16.68 -5.03 -10.41
CA ASP A 117 18.00 -4.86 -11.03
C ASP A 117 19.08 -5.80 -10.49
N ALA A 118 18.92 -6.34 -9.27
CA ALA A 118 19.84 -7.33 -8.71
C ALA A 118 19.69 -8.72 -9.37
N LYS A 119 18.49 -9.06 -9.87
CA LYS A 119 18.24 -10.34 -10.55
C LYS A 119 18.96 -10.45 -11.89
N LYS A 120 19.27 -9.32 -12.53
CA LYS A 120 20.05 -9.28 -13.78
C LYS A 120 21.56 -9.44 -13.55
N ARG A 121 22.03 -9.32 -12.30
CA ARG A 121 23.45 -9.55 -11.94
C ARG A 121 23.77 -11.00 -11.55
N ASP A 122 22.74 -11.84 -11.39
CA ASP A 122 22.90 -13.27 -11.07
C ASP A 122 23.35 -14.10 -12.29
N ASP A 123 23.24 -13.54 -13.50
CA ASP A 123 23.83 -14.09 -14.74
C ASP A 123 25.36 -13.91 -14.80
N GLY A 124 25.97 -13.36 -13.74
CA GLY A 124 27.39 -12.98 -13.66
C GLY A 124 28.21 -13.74 -12.62
N VAL A 125 27.72 -14.89 -12.14
CA VAL A 125 28.56 -15.81 -11.33
C VAL A 125 29.21 -16.84 -12.23
N GLU A 126 30.53 -16.94 -12.16
CA GLU A 126 31.26 -17.96 -12.93
C GLU A 126 31.03 -19.35 -12.34
N HIS A 127 30.43 -20.22 -13.15
CA HIS A 127 30.31 -21.64 -12.85
C HIS A 127 31.67 -22.31 -13.07
N ILE A 128 32.37 -22.61 -11.98
CA ILE A 128 33.58 -23.44 -12.00
C ILE A 128 33.13 -24.90 -12.08
N ASP A 129 33.29 -25.53 -13.25
CA ASP A 129 33.08 -26.97 -13.41
C ASP A 129 34.12 -27.73 -12.59
N LEU A 130 33.66 -28.44 -11.56
CA LEU A 130 34.50 -29.25 -10.65
C LEU A 130 34.72 -30.68 -11.17
N ASP A 131 34.25 -30.99 -12.38
CA ASP A 131 34.28 -32.34 -12.97
C ASP A 131 35.50 -32.57 -13.89
N ALA A 132 36.44 -31.62 -13.95
CA ALA A 132 37.69 -31.79 -14.68
C ALA A 132 38.64 -32.73 -13.91
N ASP A 133 38.47 -34.03 -14.20
CA ASP A 133 39.47 -35.11 -14.17
C ASP A 133 40.71 -34.81 -13.30
N TRP A 134 40.64 -35.20 -12.03
CA TRP A 134 41.80 -35.20 -11.14
C TRP A 134 42.76 -36.29 -11.64
N PRO A 135 44.00 -35.97 -12.08
CA PRO A 135 44.94 -37.01 -12.46
C PRO A 135 45.31 -37.83 -11.22
N GLU A 136 44.92 -39.10 -11.24
CA GLU A 136 45.37 -40.10 -10.27
C GLU A 136 46.82 -40.48 -10.59
N ASP A 137 47.78 -39.98 -9.81
CA ASP A 137 49.15 -40.52 -9.69
C ASP A 137 49.63 -40.42 -8.23
#